data_AF-A0A1Q9D4Z7-F1
#
_entry.id   AF-A0A1Q9D4Z7-F1
#
_cell.length_a   1.000
_cell.length_b   1.000
_cell.length_c   1.000
_cell.angle_alpha   90.00
_cell.angle_beta   90.00
_cell.angle_gamma   90.00
#
_symmetry.space_group_name_H-M   'P 1'
#
loop_
_entity.id
_entity.type
_entity.pdbx_description
1 polymer ?
#
loop_
_entity_poly.entity_id
_entity_poly.type
_entity_poly.pdbx_seq_one_letter_code
_entity_poly.pdbx_strand_id
1 'polypeptide(L)'
;MHKKPSSKVTQSKAWMSTPYIRSGTKAPRVDRLKWKRSVQYLCSLTEKDAIEVLKNDGLMPTWEGAICPFCSKGKVGPLQARSSSGKPRYRCRRWGCHKFITPQHLHPLFTATRGPEGHSLGTQAAVLLLRLANVPLSSIHLVTNVNHKAIERMDHNLCLLRKGYVERVQKGMAFGGKKNAWQDVEVDESVFDKKLIPLEEAESTSKTMMWEQWVGMVQRGKPESLVLIRLSPQPTKPRSPGPGPIKKCDWKPIAEKWLKDKQVLLHTDSARAYNSKTRGVLHASVVHKKRRVSVGGRWVWEQPTYVKLKKVILPNKKRLTVKVGTQVVDRAWKFIKSRLTLNQNSKVGSTAIVSKVRSAQFEYWNRGRDMWERTGELLTWHMSQIMTK
;
A
#
# COMPACT_ATOMS: atom_id res chain seq x y z
N MET A 1 -18.83 -5.40 4.00
CA MET A 1 -20.09 -5.70 3.27
C MET A 1 -19.77 -6.09 1.84
N HIS A 2 -20.10 -7.32 1.45
CA HIS A 2 -20.24 -7.66 0.04
C HIS A 2 -21.48 -6.93 -0.48
N LYS A 3 -21.35 -6.01 -1.45
CA LYS A 3 -22.50 -5.48 -2.21
C LYS A 3 -23.15 -6.69 -2.91
N LYS A 4 -24.22 -7.25 -2.32
CA LYS A 4 -25.00 -8.32 -2.94
C LYS A 4 -26.07 -7.65 -3.81
N PRO A 5 -26.20 -8.02 -5.10
CA PRO A 5 -27.34 -7.56 -5.90
C PRO A 5 -28.65 -8.07 -5.27
N SER A 6 -29.67 -7.23 -5.19
CA SER A 6 -30.96 -7.52 -4.54
C SER A 6 -31.94 -8.33 -5.41
N SER A 7 -31.45 -9.15 -6.34
CA SER A 7 -32.28 -9.76 -7.40
C SER A 7 -32.25 -11.28 -7.39
N LYS A 8 -33.38 -11.90 -7.79
CA LYS A 8 -33.53 -13.35 -8.11
C LYS A 8 -32.42 -13.89 -9.03
N VAL A 9 -31.80 -13.02 -9.85
CA VAL A 9 -30.64 -13.36 -10.73
C VAL A 9 -29.45 -13.95 -9.96
N THR A 10 -29.25 -13.54 -8.70
CA THR A 10 -28.15 -14.05 -7.85
C THR A 10 -28.36 -15.48 -7.36
N GLN A 11 -29.58 -16.02 -7.50
CA GLN A 11 -29.93 -17.40 -7.17
C GLN A 11 -29.86 -18.34 -8.37
N SER A 12 -29.59 -17.83 -9.58
CA SER A 12 -29.46 -18.69 -10.77
C SER A 12 -28.25 -19.64 -10.65
N LYS A 13 -28.38 -20.87 -11.16
CA LYS A 13 -27.29 -21.86 -11.19
C LYS A 13 -26.03 -21.32 -11.88
N ALA A 14 -26.21 -20.56 -12.96
CA ALA A 14 -25.11 -19.90 -13.67
C ALA A 14 -24.39 -18.84 -12.81
N TRP A 15 -25.13 -18.07 -12.01
CA TRP A 15 -24.54 -17.10 -11.10
C TRP A 15 -23.76 -17.76 -9.97
N MET A 16 -24.31 -18.80 -9.34
CA MET A 16 -23.66 -19.48 -8.23
C MET A 16 -22.39 -20.22 -8.67
N SER A 17 -22.42 -20.85 -9.84
CA SER A 17 -21.26 -21.56 -10.41
C SER A 17 -20.16 -20.65 -10.95
N THR A 18 -20.46 -19.40 -11.32
CA THR A 18 -19.45 -18.46 -11.83
C THR A 18 -18.76 -17.74 -10.66
N PRO A 19 -17.48 -17.99 -10.36
CA PRO A 19 -16.80 -17.28 -9.29
C PRO A 19 -16.51 -15.81 -9.67
N TYR A 20 -16.49 -14.92 -8.69
CA TYR A 20 -16.11 -13.52 -8.92
C TYR A 20 -14.59 -13.36 -9.12
N ILE A 21 -13.82 -14.17 -8.39
CA ILE A 21 -12.36 -14.29 -8.50
C ILE A 21 -12.07 -15.69 -9.08
N ARG A 22 -11.52 -15.76 -10.29
CA ARG A 22 -11.27 -17.05 -11.00
C ARG A 22 -9.98 -17.74 -10.57
N SER A 23 -9.01 -17.01 -10.04
CA SER A 23 -7.71 -17.54 -9.61
C SER A 23 -7.10 -16.69 -8.49
N GLY A 24 -6.13 -17.24 -7.77
CA GLY A 24 -5.44 -16.58 -6.66
C GLY A 24 -5.99 -16.95 -5.28
N THR A 25 -5.39 -16.38 -4.24
CA THR A 25 -5.67 -16.72 -2.84
C THR A 25 -6.53 -15.67 -2.17
N LYS A 26 -7.50 -16.11 -1.35
CA LYS A 26 -8.21 -15.20 -0.44
C LYS A 26 -7.32 -14.93 0.75
N ALA A 27 -7.04 -13.66 1.03
CA ALA A 27 -6.35 -13.29 2.26
C ALA A 27 -7.18 -13.75 3.49
N PRO A 28 -6.55 -14.40 4.48
CA PRO A 28 -7.21 -14.71 5.75
C PRO A 28 -7.67 -13.42 6.46
N ARG A 29 -8.58 -13.58 7.42
CA ARG A 29 -8.96 -12.47 8.29
C ARG A 29 -7.79 -12.14 9.23
N VAL A 30 -7.68 -10.86 9.60
CA VAL A 30 -6.55 -10.34 10.40
C VAL A 30 -6.51 -10.98 11.79
N ASP A 31 -7.66 -11.23 12.41
CA ASP A 31 -7.83 -11.92 13.71
C ASP A 31 -7.32 -13.36 13.70
N ARG A 32 -7.07 -13.95 12.52
CA ARG A 32 -6.56 -15.31 12.36
C ARG A 32 -5.09 -15.36 11.96
N LEU A 33 -4.44 -14.20 11.86
CA LEU A 33 -3.01 -14.14 11.55
C LEU A 33 -2.20 -14.46 12.81
N LYS A 34 -1.34 -15.47 12.71
CA LYS A 34 -0.32 -15.73 13.71
C LYS A 34 0.82 -14.75 13.46
N TRP A 35 1.11 -13.91 14.46
CA TRP A 35 2.26 -13.02 14.45
C TRP A 35 3.46 -13.75 15.06
N LYS A 36 4.64 -13.56 14.49
CA LYS A 36 5.90 -14.17 14.92
C LYS A 36 6.29 -13.73 16.34
N ARG A 37 5.92 -12.50 16.73
CA ARG A 37 6.26 -11.89 18.01
C ARG A 37 5.03 -11.33 18.72
N SER A 38 5.11 -11.23 20.03
CA SER A 38 4.13 -10.57 20.89
C SER A 38 4.75 -9.35 21.58
N VAL A 39 3.90 -8.40 21.99
CA VAL A 39 4.33 -7.19 22.71
C VAL A 39 5.00 -7.55 24.04
N GLN A 40 4.40 -8.47 24.81
CA GLN A 40 4.93 -8.92 26.10
C GLN A 40 6.34 -9.52 25.95
N TYR A 41 6.54 -10.38 24.95
CA TYR A 41 7.84 -10.98 24.67
C TYR A 41 8.89 -9.91 24.32
N LEU A 42 8.56 -8.96 23.43
CA LEU A 42 9.52 -7.92 23.02
C LEU A 42 9.91 -7.00 24.19
N CYS A 43 8.96 -6.65 25.06
CA CYS A 43 9.22 -5.81 26.23
C CYS A 43 10.09 -6.51 27.30
N SER A 44 10.10 -7.83 27.37
CA SER A 44 10.89 -8.57 28.36
C SER A 44 12.33 -8.84 27.92
N LEU A 45 12.71 -8.51 26.68
CA LEU A 45 14.05 -8.76 26.16
C LEU A 45 15.09 -7.83 26.79
N THR A 46 16.25 -8.40 27.13
CA THR A 46 17.44 -7.60 27.41
C THR A 46 17.94 -6.93 26.12
N GLU A 47 18.80 -5.91 26.22
CA GLU A 47 19.39 -5.27 25.02
C GLU A 47 20.13 -6.27 24.13
N LYS A 48 20.82 -7.26 24.72
CA LYS A 48 21.56 -8.28 23.96
C LYS A 48 20.60 -9.18 23.19
N ASP A 49 19.59 -9.71 23.87
CA ASP A 49 18.61 -10.62 23.27
C ASP A 49 17.75 -9.89 22.23
N ALA A 50 17.40 -8.63 22.48
CA ALA A 50 16.70 -7.79 21.51
C ALA A 50 17.49 -7.62 20.22
N ILE A 51 18.80 -7.39 20.28
CA ILE A 51 19.65 -7.30 19.08
C ILE A 51 19.62 -8.62 18.31
N GLU A 52 19.75 -9.75 19.00
CA GLU A 52 19.77 -11.07 18.37
C GLU A 52 18.42 -11.42 17.71
N VAL A 53 17.32 -11.23 18.43
CA VAL A 53 15.96 -11.44 17.92
C VAL A 53 15.69 -10.56 16.69
N LEU A 54 16.03 -9.26 16.76
CA LEU A 54 15.79 -8.34 15.65
C LEU A 54 16.69 -8.65 14.45
N LYS A 55 17.92 -9.14 14.65
CA LYS A 55 18.77 -9.64 13.56
C LYS A 55 18.15 -10.86 12.89
N ASN A 56 17.72 -11.84 13.67
CA ASN A 56 17.09 -13.07 13.18
C ASN A 56 15.77 -12.80 12.44
N ASP A 57 15.09 -11.71 12.79
CA ASP A 57 13.86 -11.27 12.13
C ASP A 57 14.11 -10.32 10.94
N GLY A 58 15.38 -9.99 10.63
CA GLY A 58 15.74 -9.06 9.54
C GLY A 58 15.43 -7.60 9.83
N LEU A 59 15.06 -7.26 11.06
CA LEU A 59 14.75 -5.90 11.53
C LEU A 59 15.98 -5.14 12.04
N MET A 60 17.14 -5.78 12.14
CA MET A 60 18.40 -5.16 12.54
C MET A 60 19.54 -5.63 11.62
N PRO A 61 20.35 -4.72 11.05
CA PRO A 61 21.47 -5.10 10.20
C PRO A 61 22.63 -5.72 11.01
N THR A 62 23.46 -6.50 10.32
CA THR A 62 24.80 -6.82 10.81
C THR A 62 25.81 -5.88 10.17
N TRP A 63 26.55 -5.13 10.98
CA TRP A 63 27.63 -4.27 10.47
C TRP A 63 28.94 -5.02 10.27
N GLU A 64 29.06 -6.25 10.77
CA GLU A 64 30.25 -7.06 10.62
C GLU A 64 30.59 -7.29 9.14
N GLY A 65 31.85 -7.06 8.77
CA GLY A 65 32.32 -7.17 7.38
C GLY A 65 31.94 -6.00 6.46
N ALA A 66 31.08 -5.09 6.91
CA ALA A 66 30.70 -3.90 6.15
C ALA A 66 31.84 -2.87 6.09
N ILE A 67 31.75 -1.94 5.13
CA ILE A 67 32.62 -0.77 5.07
C ILE A 67 32.24 0.16 6.23
N CYS A 68 33.24 0.66 6.94
CA CYS A 68 33.04 1.53 8.10
C CYS A 68 32.42 2.86 7.66
N PRO A 69 31.23 3.23 8.20
CA PRO A 69 30.51 4.43 7.79
C PRO A 69 31.21 5.74 8.18
N PHE A 70 32.24 5.68 9.06
CA PHE A 70 32.95 6.87 9.50
C PHE A 70 34.23 7.18 8.73
N CYS A 71 34.88 6.16 8.15
CA CYS A 71 36.13 6.35 7.40
C CYS A 71 36.06 5.87 5.95
N SER A 72 34.95 5.25 5.56
CA SER A 72 34.65 4.72 4.23
C SER A 72 35.71 3.80 3.62
N LYS A 73 36.61 3.26 4.45
CA LYS A 73 37.75 2.42 4.00
C LYS A 73 37.90 1.16 4.86
N GLY A 74 37.82 1.29 6.18
CA GLY A 74 38.05 0.17 7.09
C GLY A 74 36.90 -0.83 7.11
N LYS A 75 37.20 -2.11 7.34
CA LYS A 75 36.20 -3.15 7.61
C LYS A 75 35.78 -3.13 9.08
N VAL A 76 34.49 -3.34 9.31
CA VAL A 76 33.91 -3.41 10.66
C VAL A 76 34.03 -4.84 11.20
N GLY A 77 34.55 -4.98 12.41
CA GLY A 77 34.67 -6.27 13.09
C GLY A 77 33.36 -6.79 13.69
N PRO A 78 33.38 -7.95 14.38
CA PRO A 78 32.21 -8.54 15.01
C PRO A 78 31.63 -7.64 16.10
N LEU A 79 30.37 -7.90 16.43
CA LEU A 79 29.70 -7.25 17.55
C LEU A 79 30.31 -7.74 18.87
N GLN A 80 30.76 -6.82 19.71
CA GLN A 80 31.41 -7.14 20.99
C GLN A 80 30.70 -6.43 22.13
N ALA A 81 30.54 -7.13 23.27
CA ALA A 81 30.13 -6.50 24.51
C ALA A 81 31.31 -5.67 25.08
N ARG A 82 31.04 -4.43 25.47
CA ARG A 82 32.06 -3.60 26.13
C ARG A 82 31.99 -3.79 27.64
N SER A 83 33.12 -4.14 28.25
CA SER A 83 33.28 -4.27 29.71
C SER A 83 32.79 -3.04 30.49
N SER A 84 33.03 -1.83 29.97
CA SER A 84 32.70 -0.57 30.66
C SER A 84 31.24 -0.12 30.58
N SER A 85 30.43 -0.67 29.67
CA SER A 85 29.05 -0.19 29.47
C SER A 85 28.00 -1.28 29.28
N GLY A 86 28.42 -2.55 29.15
CA GLY A 86 27.56 -3.69 28.82
C GLY A 86 26.91 -3.67 27.43
N LYS A 87 26.81 -2.49 26.79
CA LYS A 87 26.12 -2.30 25.51
C LYS A 87 26.95 -2.83 24.33
N PRO A 88 26.39 -3.71 23.49
CA PRO A 88 27.08 -4.24 22.32
C PRO A 88 27.44 -3.16 21.29
N ARG A 89 28.67 -3.20 20.77
CA ARG A 89 29.19 -2.27 19.76
C ARG A 89 30.04 -3.02 18.74
N TYR A 90 29.98 -2.57 17.49
CA TYR A 90 30.97 -2.95 16.48
C TYR A 90 32.16 -1.98 16.54
N ARG A 91 33.32 -2.40 16.03
CA ARG A 91 34.52 -1.56 15.96
C ARG A 91 35.14 -1.62 14.56
N CYS A 92 35.54 -0.46 14.03
CA CYS A 92 36.35 -0.41 12.81
C CYS A 92 37.74 -1.03 13.05
N ARG A 93 38.14 -1.98 12.20
CA ARG A 93 39.45 -2.66 12.29
C ARG A 93 40.60 -1.88 11.65
N ARG A 94 40.32 -0.81 10.91
CA ARG A 94 41.37 0.01 10.27
C ARG A 94 42.14 0.81 11.32
N TRP A 95 43.46 0.68 11.25
CA TRP A 95 44.39 1.49 12.02
C TRP A 95 44.16 2.99 11.77
N GLY A 96 44.16 3.78 12.84
CA GLY A 96 43.85 5.21 12.81
C GLY A 96 42.35 5.58 12.78
N CYS A 97 41.43 4.61 12.63
CA CYS A 97 39.99 4.88 12.75
C CYS A 97 39.44 4.41 14.10
N HIS A 98 39.43 3.09 14.33
CA HIS A 98 38.94 2.43 15.55
C HIS A 98 37.57 2.90 16.11
N LYS A 99 36.77 3.63 15.33
CA LYS A 99 35.48 4.16 15.77
C LYS A 99 34.50 3.02 16.06
N PHE A 100 33.70 3.22 17.10
CA PHE A 100 32.65 2.30 17.51
C PHE A 100 31.34 2.63 16.80
N ILE A 101 30.63 1.60 16.38
CA ILE A 101 29.36 1.69 15.67
C ILE A 101 28.29 0.98 16.51
N THR A 102 27.14 1.62 16.68
CA THR A 102 26.00 1.04 17.41
C THR A 102 25.25 0.06 16.49
N PRO A 103 24.59 -0.99 17.02
CA PRO A 103 23.73 -1.85 16.22
C PRO A 103 22.70 -1.09 15.38
N GLN A 104 22.12 -0.05 15.98
CA GLN A 104 21.11 0.82 15.40
C GLN A 104 21.68 1.94 14.51
N HIS A 105 22.99 1.95 14.22
CA HIS A 105 23.58 3.04 13.45
C HIS A 105 22.93 3.14 12.07
N LEU A 106 22.51 4.36 11.70
CA LEU A 106 21.73 4.66 10.48
C LEU A 106 20.42 3.85 10.34
N HIS A 107 19.96 3.20 11.41
CA HIS A 107 18.71 2.44 11.35
C HIS A 107 17.52 3.40 11.23
N PRO A 108 16.61 3.20 10.27
CA PRO A 108 15.56 4.18 10.00
C PRO A 108 14.44 4.17 11.04
N LEU A 109 14.28 3.09 11.82
CA LEU A 109 13.20 2.94 12.80
C LEU A 109 13.66 2.93 14.26
N PHE A 110 14.91 2.55 14.52
CA PHE A 110 15.41 2.34 15.88
C PHE A 110 16.51 3.33 16.17
N THR A 111 16.49 3.93 17.36
CA THR A 111 17.48 4.94 17.74
C THR A 111 18.30 4.49 18.93
N ALA A 112 19.59 4.84 18.89
CA ALA A 112 20.50 4.65 20.01
C ALA A 112 20.65 5.99 20.77
N THR A 113 19.66 6.34 21.58
CA THR A 113 19.72 7.57 22.39
C THR A 113 20.48 7.32 23.69
N ARG A 114 21.29 8.29 24.13
CA ARG A 114 21.90 8.32 25.47
C ARG A 114 21.12 9.35 26.30
N GLY A 115 20.55 8.95 27.42
CA GLY A 115 19.79 9.83 28.31
C GLY A 115 18.57 9.15 28.93
N PRO A 116 17.89 9.81 29.89
CA PRO A 116 16.73 9.27 30.61
C PRO A 116 15.52 9.02 29.70
N GLU A 117 15.41 9.74 28.58
CA GLU A 117 14.34 9.55 27.59
C GLU A 117 14.63 8.43 26.57
N GLY A 118 15.76 7.74 26.69
CA GLY A 118 16.12 6.62 25.82
C GLY A 118 15.36 5.34 26.18
N HIS A 119 14.56 4.81 25.26
CA HIS A 119 13.89 3.52 25.44
C HIS A 119 14.74 2.35 24.98
N SER A 120 14.61 1.19 25.65
CA SER A 120 15.27 -0.05 25.24
C SER A 120 14.84 -0.48 23.83
N LEU A 121 15.68 -1.25 23.16
CA LEU A 121 15.36 -1.85 21.87
C LEU A 121 14.08 -2.71 21.94
N GLY A 122 13.89 -3.45 23.03
CA GLY A 122 12.67 -4.24 23.26
C GLY A 122 11.41 -3.38 23.25
N THR A 123 11.43 -2.25 23.97
CA THR A 123 10.32 -1.28 23.97
C THR A 123 10.10 -0.65 22.59
N GLN A 124 11.16 -0.23 21.90
CA GLN A 124 11.04 0.33 20.53
C GLN A 124 10.47 -0.70 19.55
N ALA A 125 10.89 -1.97 19.66
CA ALA A 125 10.37 -3.10 18.88
C ALA A 125 8.88 -3.36 19.16
N ALA A 126 8.46 -3.28 20.42
CA ALA A 126 7.06 -3.40 20.81
C ALA A 126 6.20 -2.25 20.23
N VAL A 127 6.69 -1.02 20.27
CA VAL A 127 6.05 0.14 19.61
C VAL A 127 5.88 -0.10 18.12
N LEU A 128 6.93 -0.59 17.44
CA LEU A 128 6.85 -0.95 16.03
C LEU A 128 5.77 -2.02 15.79
N LEU A 129 5.75 -3.10 16.58
CA LEU A 129 4.76 -4.18 16.44
C LEU A 129 3.32 -3.66 16.56
N LEU A 130 3.05 -2.82 17.57
CA LEU A 130 1.74 -2.18 17.76
C LEU A 130 1.36 -1.29 16.57
N ARG A 131 2.34 -0.54 16.03
CA ARG A 131 2.13 0.28 14.84
C ARG A 131 1.83 -0.57 13.60
N LEU A 132 2.54 -1.69 13.41
CA LEU A 132 2.28 -2.65 12.33
C LEU A 132 0.91 -3.33 12.46
N ALA A 133 0.42 -3.51 13.68
CA ALA A 133 -0.95 -3.96 13.98
C ALA A 133 -2.01 -2.85 13.78
N ASN A 134 -1.60 -1.68 13.31
CA ASN A 134 -2.44 -0.50 13.07
C ASN A 134 -3.08 0.09 14.34
N VAL A 135 -2.45 -0.04 15.51
CA VAL A 135 -2.91 0.58 16.77
C VAL A 135 -2.73 2.12 16.70
N PRO A 136 -3.73 2.93 17.12
CA PRO A 136 -3.61 4.40 17.12
C PRO A 136 -2.40 4.90 17.91
N LEU A 137 -1.72 5.94 17.43
CA LEU A 137 -0.49 6.44 18.05
C LEU A 137 -0.69 6.88 19.50
N SER A 138 -1.86 7.47 19.81
CA SER A 138 -2.24 7.84 21.18
C SER A 138 -2.37 6.62 22.10
N SER A 139 -2.97 5.53 21.62
CA SER A 139 -3.06 4.28 22.38
C SER A 139 -1.68 3.65 22.61
N ILE A 140 -0.78 3.73 21.61
CA ILE A 140 0.61 3.26 21.78
C ILE A 140 1.32 4.08 22.86
N HIS A 141 1.18 5.40 22.83
CA HIS A 141 1.73 6.29 23.87
C HIS A 141 1.24 5.89 25.26
N LEU A 142 -0.09 5.72 25.43
CA LEU A 142 -0.69 5.36 26.72
C LEU A 142 -0.20 4.00 27.25
N VAL A 143 -0.06 2.99 26.39
CA VAL A 143 0.30 1.62 26.82
C VAL A 143 1.80 1.44 27.03
N THR A 144 2.64 2.16 26.28
CA THR A 144 4.11 1.98 26.32
C THR A 144 4.83 3.07 27.10
N ASN A 145 4.14 4.16 27.44
CA ASN A 145 4.71 5.40 27.98
C ASN A 145 5.84 6.01 27.12
N VAL A 146 5.92 5.61 25.84
CA VAL A 146 6.87 6.18 24.89
C VAL A 146 6.35 7.51 24.41
N ASN A 147 7.19 8.54 24.38
CA ASN A 147 6.81 9.88 23.94
C ASN A 147 6.17 9.86 22.53
N HIS A 148 5.02 10.52 22.38
CA HIS A 148 4.27 10.58 21.12
C HIS A 148 5.14 11.07 19.94
N LYS A 149 6.12 11.96 20.15
CA LYS A 149 7.05 12.40 19.10
C LYS A 149 7.97 11.31 18.59
N ALA A 150 8.41 10.38 19.45
CA ALA A 150 9.18 9.23 19.03
C ALA A 150 8.34 8.26 18.20
N ILE A 151 7.07 8.07 18.60
CA ILE A 151 6.10 7.23 17.88
C ILE A 151 5.77 7.85 16.51
N GLU A 152 5.49 9.15 16.45
CA GLU A 152 5.23 9.90 15.19
C GLU A 152 6.43 9.80 14.24
N ARG A 153 7.66 9.95 14.75
CA ARG A 153 8.88 9.80 13.95
C ARG A 153 9.02 8.39 13.38
N MET A 154 8.75 7.36 14.19
CA MET A 154 8.81 5.96 13.72
C MET A 154 7.75 5.70 12.63
N ASP A 155 6.51 6.17 12.81
CA ASP A 155 5.45 6.03 11.81
C ASP A 155 5.78 6.76 10.50
N HIS A 156 6.32 7.99 10.61
CA HIS A 156 6.78 8.76 9.46
C HIS A 156 7.87 8.02 8.68
N ASN A 157 8.91 7.56 9.37
CA ASN A 157 10.01 6.82 8.74
C ASN A 157 9.52 5.50 8.12
N LEU A 158 8.63 4.78 8.79
CA LEU A 158 8.01 3.57 8.25
C LEU A 158 7.25 3.85 6.96
N CYS A 159 6.50 4.96 6.88
CA CYS A 159 5.82 5.38 5.67
C CYS A 159 6.80 5.71 4.53
N LEU A 160 7.91 6.39 4.82
CA LEU A 160 8.95 6.69 3.82
C LEU A 160 9.66 5.43 3.30
N LEU A 161 10.00 4.50 4.20
CA LEU A 161 10.61 3.22 3.81
C LEU A 161 9.69 2.43 2.88
N ARG A 162 8.43 2.26 3.28
CA ARG A 162 7.42 1.56 2.48
C ARG A 162 7.20 2.25 1.14
N LYS A 163 7.17 3.60 1.11
CA LYS A 163 7.08 4.38 -0.14
C LYS A 163 8.21 4.00 -1.10
N GLY A 164 9.47 4.07 -0.65
CA GLY A 164 10.62 3.76 -1.51
C GLY A 164 10.60 2.34 -2.06
N TYR A 165 10.22 1.36 -1.21
CA TYR A 165 10.07 -0.03 -1.62
C TYR A 165 8.95 -0.22 -2.65
N VAL A 166 7.76 0.33 -2.39
CA VAL A 166 6.61 0.22 -3.28
C VAL A 166 6.90 0.87 -4.63
N GLU A 167 7.52 2.06 -4.65
CA GLU A 167 7.89 2.72 -5.90
C GLU A 167 8.91 1.91 -6.71
N ARG A 168 9.86 1.25 -6.05
CA ARG A 168 10.81 0.34 -6.71
C ARG A 168 10.11 -0.89 -7.27
N VAL A 169 9.33 -1.61 -6.46
CA VAL A 169 8.66 -2.84 -6.87
C VAL A 169 7.65 -2.55 -7.98
N GLN A 170 6.84 -1.49 -7.83
CA GLN A 170 5.84 -1.11 -8.82
C GLN A 170 6.47 -0.84 -10.19
N LYS A 171 7.67 -0.24 -10.28
CA LYS A 171 8.35 -0.04 -11.57
C LYS A 171 8.59 -1.34 -12.35
N GLY A 172 8.82 -2.45 -11.65
CA GLY A 172 9.04 -3.77 -12.26
C GLY A 172 7.78 -4.62 -12.43
N MET A 173 6.61 -4.13 -12.02
CA MET A 173 5.36 -4.88 -12.14
C MET A 173 4.83 -4.86 -13.57
N ALA A 174 4.13 -5.94 -13.93
CA ALA A 174 3.37 -6.02 -15.17
C ALA A 174 2.07 -6.80 -14.91
N PHE A 175 1.00 -6.40 -15.61
CA PHE A 175 -0.22 -7.20 -15.69
C PHE A 175 -0.09 -8.25 -16.80
N GLY A 176 -0.94 -9.28 -16.76
CA GLY A 176 -0.97 -10.36 -17.74
C GLY A 176 -0.45 -11.69 -17.17
N GLY A 177 -0.85 -12.79 -17.81
CA GLY A 177 -0.54 -14.15 -17.38
C GLY A 177 0.59 -14.80 -18.17
N LYS A 178 1.30 -15.76 -17.56
CA LYS A 178 2.04 -16.79 -18.30
C LYS A 178 1.03 -17.68 -19.04
N LYS A 179 1.42 -18.26 -20.19
CA LYS A 179 0.65 -19.27 -20.96
C LYS A 179 -0.69 -18.79 -21.55
N ASN A 180 -0.78 -17.59 -22.12
CA ASN A 180 -1.96 -17.12 -22.85
C ASN A 180 -3.29 -17.05 -22.05
N ALA A 181 -3.22 -16.89 -20.73
CA ALA A 181 -4.40 -16.86 -19.87
C ALA A 181 -4.89 -15.43 -19.61
N TRP A 182 -6.12 -15.13 -20.05
CA TRP A 182 -6.79 -13.85 -19.81
C TRP A 182 -6.97 -13.57 -18.31
N GLN A 183 -6.46 -12.43 -17.84
CA GLN A 183 -6.50 -12.04 -16.43
C GLN A 183 -7.59 -11.00 -16.17
N ASP A 184 -8.35 -11.16 -15.08
CA ASP A 184 -9.33 -10.15 -14.63
C ASP A 184 -8.61 -9.03 -13.88
N VAL A 185 -8.62 -7.83 -14.46
CA VAL A 185 -8.08 -6.62 -13.82
C VAL A 185 -9.21 -5.64 -13.60
N GLU A 186 -9.33 -5.14 -12.38
CA GLU A 186 -10.27 -4.07 -12.04
C GLU A 186 -9.56 -2.72 -12.00
N VAL A 187 -10.24 -1.69 -12.50
CA VAL A 187 -9.74 -0.31 -12.49
C VAL A 187 -10.83 0.64 -12.03
N ASP A 188 -10.45 1.56 -11.16
CA ASP A 188 -11.30 2.62 -10.61
C ASP A 188 -10.45 3.80 -10.09
N GLU A 189 -11.08 4.94 -9.85
CA GLU A 189 -10.47 6.14 -9.30
C GLU A 189 -10.90 6.40 -7.84
N SER A 190 -9.99 6.96 -7.04
CA SER A 190 -10.35 7.50 -5.73
C SER A 190 -9.75 8.87 -5.50
N VAL A 191 -10.52 9.69 -4.78
CA VAL A 191 -10.08 10.97 -4.26
C VAL A 191 -9.77 10.80 -2.77
N PHE A 192 -8.63 11.32 -2.34
CA PHE A 192 -8.18 11.30 -0.94
C PHE A 192 -8.28 12.65 -0.26
N ASP A 193 -8.00 13.75 -0.97
CA ASP A 193 -8.02 15.08 -0.38
C ASP A 193 -8.39 16.14 -1.42
N LYS A 194 -8.72 17.35 -0.95
CA LYS A 194 -8.97 18.51 -1.78
C LYS A 194 -8.43 19.78 -1.11
N LYS A 195 -7.93 20.72 -1.91
CA LYS A 195 -7.36 21.98 -1.43
C LYS A 195 -7.89 23.15 -2.26
N LEU A 196 -8.24 24.23 -1.59
CA LEU A 196 -8.48 25.52 -2.24
C LEU A 196 -7.14 26.15 -2.64
N ILE A 197 -7.00 26.50 -3.91
CA ILE A 197 -5.89 27.26 -4.47
C ILE A 197 -6.16 28.74 -4.15
N PRO A 198 -5.20 29.48 -3.56
CA PRO A 198 -5.31 30.93 -3.41
C PRO A 198 -5.59 31.61 -4.77
N LEU A 199 -6.38 32.68 -4.78
CA LEU A 199 -6.78 33.34 -6.03
C LEU A 199 -5.58 33.85 -6.84
N GLU A 200 -4.52 34.28 -6.14
CA GLU A 200 -3.26 34.74 -6.73
C GLU A 200 -2.50 33.63 -7.48
N GLU A 201 -2.68 32.37 -7.07
CA GLU A 201 -2.05 31.18 -7.66
C GLU A 201 -2.94 30.48 -8.70
N ALA A 202 -4.22 30.89 -8.81
CA ALA A 202 -5.20 30.17 -9.62
C ALA A 202 -5.18 30.65 -11.08
N GLU A 203 -4.98 29.71 -12.02
CA GLU A 203 -5.12 29.99 -13.47
C GLU A 203 -6.52 30.50 -13.86
N SER A 204 -7.53 30.24 -13.03
CA SER A 204 -8.88 30.77 -13.21
C SER A 204 -9.54 31.04 -11.87
N THR A 205 -10.10 32.23 -11.73
CA THR A 205 -10.90 32.66 -10.56
C THR A 205 -12.09 31.74 -10.28
N SER A 206 -12.58 31.01 -11.30
CA SER A 206 -13.69 30.08 -11.18
C SER A 206 -13.28 28.64 -10.83
N LYS A 207 -11.99 28.28 -10.99
CA LYS A 207 -11.50 26.91 -10.82
C LYS A 207 -10.39 26.84 -9.77
N THR A 208 -10.77 27.02 -8.53
CA THR A 208 -9.85 27.12 -7.39
C THR A 208 -9.78 25.85 -6.54
N MET A 209 -10.46 24.76 -6.91
CA MET A 209 -10.41 23.50 -6.14
C MET A 209 -9.51 22.46 -6.79
N MET A 210 -8.41 22.13 -6.12
CA MET A 210 -7.47 21.08 -6.51
C MET A 210 -7.79 19.76 -5.79
N TRP A 211 -7.53 18.63 -6.43
CA TRP A 211 -7.89 17.30 -5.92
C TRP A 211 -6.69 16.35 -5.88
N GLU A 212 -6.56 15.59 -4.79
CA GLU A 212 -5.66 14.46 -4.69
C GLU A 212 -6.37 13.21 -5.21
N GLN A 213 -6.30 12.97 -6.51
CA GLN A 213 -6.94 11.84 -7.19
C GLN A 213 -5.92 10.78 -7.60
N TRP A 214 -6.30 9.52 -7.49
CA TRP A 214 -5.49 8.37 -7.87
C TRP A 214 -6.32 7.37 -8.67
N VAL A 215 -5.70 6.72 -9.64
CA VAL A 215 -6.24 5.51 -10.29
C VAL A 215 -5.58 4.28 -9.71
N GLY A 216 -6.39 3.25 -9.48
CA GLY A 216 -5.98 1.98 -8.90
C GLY A 216 -6.29 0.87 -9.88
N MET A 217 -5.32 -0.01 -10.10
CA MET A 217 -5.48 -1.18 -10.96
C MET A 217 -5.07 -2.42 -10.17
N VAL A 218 -5.91 -3.46 -10.16
CA VAL A 218 -5.61 -4.67 -9.38
C VAL A 218 -6.12 -5.91 -10.11
N GLN A 219 -5.26 -6.93 -10.18
CA GLN A 219 -5.69 -8.24 -10.64
C GLN A 219 -6.52 -8.92 -9.55
N ARG A 220 -7.69 -9.42 -9.91
CA ARG A 220 -8.54 -10.16 -8.97
C ARG A 220 -7.79 -11.35 -8.38
N GLY A 221 -7.87 -11.49 -7.05
CA GLY A 221 -7.25 -12.59 -6.31
C GLY A 221 -5.74 -12.44 -6.05
N LYS A 222 -5.13 -11.32 -6.46
CA LYS A 222 -3.71 -11.02 -6.22
C LYS A 222 -3.53 -9.62 -5.64
N PRO A 223 -3.73 -9.42 -4.32
CA PRO A 223 -3.59 -8.11 -3.68
C PRO A 223 -2.25 -7.41 -3.99
N GLU A 224 -1.16 -8.17 -4.08
CA GLU A 224 0.19 -7.75 -4.43
C GLU A 224 0.32 -7.17 -5.85
N SER A 225 -0.70 -7.35 -6.70
CA SER A 225 -0.76 -6.73 -8.03
C SER A 225 -1.30 -5.30 -8.05
N LEU A 226 -1.74 -4.77 -6.90
CA LEU A 226 -2.32 -3.43 -6.83
C LEU A 226 -1.30 -2.37 -7.27
N VAL A 227 -1.61 -1.67 -8.35
CA VAL A 227 -0.85 -0.53 -8.86
C VAL A 227 -1.64 0.74 -8.58
N LEU A 228 -1.00 1.72 -7.95
CA LEU A 228 -1.58 3.05 -7.71
C LEU A 228 -0.81 4.09 -8.52
N ILE A 229 -1.53 4.92 -9.27
CA ILE A 229 -0.99 6.00 -10.08
C ILE A 229 -1.71 7.28 -9.68
N ARG A 230 -0.91 8.28 -9.29
CA ARG A 230 -1.41 9.61 -8.95
C ARG A 230 -1.83 10.32 -10.23
N LEU A 231 -3.00 10.94 -10.20
CA LEU A 231 -3.52 11.76 -11.29
C LEU A 231 -3.33 13.23 -10.94
N SER A 232 -3.28 14.07 -11.98
CA SER A 232 -3.27 15.53 -11.87
C SER A 232 -4.53 16.08 -12.55
N PRO A 233 -5.72 15.89 -11.97
CA PRO A 233 -6.94 16.41 -12.56
C PRO A 233 -6.92 17.93 -12.59
N GLN A 234 -7.59 18.50 -13.59
CA GLN A 234 -7.76 19.94 -13.72
C GLN A 234 -8.55 20.50 -12.52
N PRO A 235 -8.18 21.67 -11.99
CA PRO A 235 -8.92 22.32 -10.93
C PRO A 235 -10.40 22.54 -11.29
N THR A 236 -11.28 22.50 -10.29
CA THR A 236 -12.72 22.65 -10.45
C THR A 236 -13.28 23.81 -9.65
N LYS A 237 -14.57 24.12 -9.82
CA LYS A 237 -15.27 25.09 -8.96
C LYS A 237 -15.25 24.62 -7.49
N PRO A 238 -15.22 25.52 -6.48
CA PRO A 238 -15.17 25.17 -5.06
C PRO A 238 -16.22 24.15 -4.58
N ARG A 239 -17.45 24.26 -5.10
CA ARG A 239 -18.58 23.40 -4.72
C ARG A 239 -18.73 22.14 -5.60
N SER A 240 -17.73 21.83 -6.41
CA SER A 240 -17.79 20.63 -7.26
C SER A 240 -17.74 19.37 -6.38
N PRO A 241 -18.52 18.33 -6.71
CA PRO A 241 -18.54 17.09 -5.92
C PRO A 241 -17.23 16.28 -6.06
N GLY A 242 -16.41 16.58 -7.06
CA GLY A 242 -15.14 15.91 -7.34
C GLY A 242 -14.46 16.46 -8.60
N PRO A 243 -13.29 15.92 -8.99
CA PRO A 243 -12.57 16.31 -10.20
C PRO A 243 -13.26 15.86 -11.51
N GLY A 244 -14.33 15.07 -11.41
CA GLY A 244 -14.94 14.37 -12.53
C GLY A 244 -14.25 13.03 -12.86
N PRO A 245 -14.75 12.30 -13.87
CA PRO A 245 -14.16 11.04 -14.30
C PRO A 245 -12.79 11.25 -14.97
N ILE A 246 -11.92 10.23 -14.94
CA ILE A 246 -10.65 10.27 -15.65
C ILE A 246 -10.86 10.61 -17.14
N LYS A 247 -9.98 11.44 -17.70
CA LYS A 247 -10.04 11.82 -19.11
C LYS A 247 -9.31 10.79 -19.98
N LYS A 248 -9.67 10.74 -21.26
CA LYS A 248 -9.00 9.86 -22.24
C LYS A 248 -7.50 10.16 -22.37
N CYS A 249 -7.11 11.42 -22.32
CA CYS A 249 -5.70 11.85 -22.39
C CYS A 249 -4.87 11.29 -21.24
N ASP A 250 -5.44 11.17 -20.05
CA ASP A 250 -4.76 10.63 -18.86
C ASP A 250 -4.78 9.10 -18.86
N TRP A 251 -5.91 8.50 -19.23
CA TRP A 251 -6.07 7.05 -19.24
C TRP A 251 -5.23 6.34 -20.32
N LYS A 252 -5.17 6.89 -21.54
CA LYS A 252 -4.47 6.26 -22.67
C LYS A 252 -3.02 5.87 -22.35
N PRO A 253 -2.15 6.76 -21.86
CA PRO A 253 -0.77 6.39 -21.52
C PRO A 253 -0.69 5.37 -20.37
N ILE A 254 -1.64 5.40 -19.42
CA ILE A 254 -1.71 4.39 -18.37
C ILE A 254 -2.05 3.02 -18.96
N ALA A 255 -3.09 2.93 -19.79
CA ALA A 255 -3.51 1.68 -20.42
C ALA A 255 -2.42 1.10 -21.33
N GLU A 256 -1.75 1.96 -22.11
CA GLU A 256 -0.64 1.56 -22.98
C GLU A 256 0.54 0.99 -22.20
N LYS A 257 0.93 1.62 -21.09
CA LYS A 257 2.03 1.14 -20.26
C LYS A 257 1.71 -0.18 -19.55
N TRP A 258 0.50 -0.31 -19.01
CA TRP A 258 0.21 -1.36 -18.04
C TRP A 258 -0.56 -2.54 -18.60
N LEU A 259 -1.36 -2.35 -19.66
CA LEU A 259 -2.34 -3.33 -20.13
C LEU A 259 -2.10 -3.79 -21.58
N LYS A 260 -1.40 -2.99 -22.38
CA LYS A 260 -1.15 -3.30 -23.79
C LYS A 260 -0.46 -4.67 -23.94
N ASP A 261 -1.06 -5.50 -24.77
CA ASP A 261 -0.60 -6.86 -25.11
C ASP A 261 -0.51 -7.83 -23.92
N LYS A 262 -1.22 -7.53 -22.83
CA LYS A 262 -1.19 -8.34 -21.61
C LYS A 262 -2.34 -9.35 -21.48
N GLN A 263 -3.23 -9.44 -22.49
CA GLN A 263 -4.43 -10.29 -22.47
C GLN A 263 -5.27 -10.05 -21.20
N VAL A 264 -5.76 -8.82 -21.06
CA VAL A 264 -6.49 -8.37 -19.87
C VAL A 264 -7.98 -8.31 -20.15
N LEU A 265 -8.77 -8.91 -19.27
CA LEU A 265 -10.19 -8.64 -19.16
C LEU A 265 -10.38 -7.49 -18.17
N LEU A 266 -10.61 -6.29 -18.71
CA LEU A 266 -10.65 -5.04 -17.97
C LEU A 266 -12.05 -4.77 -17.44
N HIS A 267 -12.20 -4.81 -16.13
CA HIS A 267 -13.43 -4.50 -15.42
C HIS A 267 -13.39 -3.09 -14.89
N THR A 268 -14.30 -2.25 -15.35
CA THR A 268 -14.35 -0.84 -14.96
C THR A 268 -15.79 -0.42 -14.69
N ASP A 269 -15.92 0.70 -13.99
CA ASP A 269 -17.13 1.50 -14.04
C ASP A 269 -17.25 2.16 -15.42
N SER A 270 -18.44 2.62 -15.79
CA SER A 270 -18.76 3.05 -17.16
C SER A 270 -18.20 4.43 -17.54
N ALA A 271 -17.10 4.87 -16.94
CA ALA A 271 -16.42 6.10 -17.36
C ALA A 271 -15.98 5.99 -18.82
N ARG A 272 -16.28 7.02 -19.62
CA ARG A 272 -16.06 6.99 -21.09
C ARG A 272 -14.59 6.77 -21.46
N ALA A 273 -13.65 7.20 -20.63
CA ALA A 273 -12.23 7.06 -20.90
C ALA A 273 -11.78 5.59 -20.92
N TYR A 274 -12.35 4.75 -20.05
CA TYR A 274 -12.03 3.32 -19.98
C TYR A 274 -12.44 2.52 -21.20
N ASN A 275 -13.30 3.06 -22.08
CA ASN A 275 -13.67 2.43 -23.35
C ASN A 275 -12.63 2.65 -24.46
N SER A 276 -11.51 3.32 -24.17
CA SER A 276 -10.44 3.51 -25.15
C SER A 276 -9.86 2.17 -25.56
N LYS A 277 -9.78 1.92 -26.88
CA LYS A 277 -9.27 0.65 -27.42
C LYS A 277 -7.78 0.51 -27.08
N THR A 278 -7.42 -0.59 -26.43
CA THR A 278 -6.02 -0.97 -26.15
C THR A 278 -5.80 -2.39 -26.65
N ARG A 279 -4.72 -2.62 -27.42
CA ARG A 279 -4.41 -3.95 -27.97
C ARG A 279 -4.22 -4.95 -26.85
N GLY A 280 -4.79 -6.15 -26.99
CA GLY A 280 -4.73 -7.18 -25.96
C GLY A 280 -5.62 -6.94 -24.73
N VAL A 281 -6.58 -6.02 -24.81
CA VAL A 281 -7.52 -5.71 -23.71
C VAL A 281 -8.97 -5.90 -24.18
N LEU A 282 -9.77 -6.62 -23.38
CA LEU A 282 -11.21 -6.78 -23.59
C LEU A 282 -11.97 -6.05 -22.48
N HIS A 283 -12.99 -5.27 -22.84
CA HIS A 283 -13.70 -4.42 -21.90
C HIS A 283 -14.96 -5.09 -21.34
N ALA A 284 -15.05 -5.07 -20.01
CA ALA A 284 -16.07 -5.71 -19.21
C ALA A 284 -16.66 -4.72 -18.20
N SER A 285 -17.39 -3.72 -18.70
CA SER A 285 -17.93 -2.63 -17.86
C SER A 285 -19.32 -2.91 -17.26
N VAL A 286 -19.56 -2.27 -16.12
CA VAL A 286 -20.86 -2.18 -15.43
C VAL A 286 -21.30 -0.73 -15.34
N VAL A 287 -22.59 -0.49 -15.55
CA VAL A 287 -23.19 0.85 -15.44
C VAL A 287 -23.86 0.95 -14.07
N HIS A 288 -23.26 1.73 -13.17
CA HIS A 288 -23.83 2.05 -11.86
C HIS A 288 -24.80 3.23 -11.99
N LYS A 289 -25.97 2.98 -12.57
CA LYS A 289 -27.01 4.01 -12.71
C LYS A 289 -28.33 3.51 -12.15
N LYS A 290 -28.91 4.30 -11.24
CA LYS A 290 -30.32 4.18 -10.87
C LYS A 290 -31.15 4.62 -12.07
N ARG A 291 -32.01 3.74 -12.57
CA ARG A 291 -32.82 4.01 -13.76
C ARG A 291 -34.29 4.07 -13.36
N ARG A 292 -35.04 5.01 -13.94
CA ARG A 292 -36.50 5.00 -13.86
C ARG A 292 -37.02 4.15 -15.01
N VAL A 293 -37.80 3.13 -14.69
CA VAL A 293 -38.35 2.18 -15.66
C VAL A 293 -39.86 2.08 -15.48
N SER A 294 -40.60 1.94 -16.57
CA SER A 294 -42.04 1.68 -16.51
C SER A 294 -42.24 0.18 -16.34
N VAL A 295 -42.86 -0.24 -15.23
CA VAL A 295 -43.18 -1.63 -14.94
C VAL A 295 -44.67 -1.69 -14.62
N GLY A 296 -45.44 -2.35 -15.49
CA GLY A 296 -46.90 -2.45 -15.35
C GLY A 296 -47.60 -1.08 -15.34
N GLY A 297 -47.16 -0.14 -16.19
CA GLY A 297 -47.74 1.20 -16.30
C GLY A 297 -47.32 2.18 -15.19
N ARG A 298 -46.53 1.77 -14.19
CA ARG A 298 -46.02 2.64 -13.12
C ARG A 298 -44.52 2.87 -13.27
N TRP A 299 -44.09 4.10 -13.03
CA TRP A 299 -42.67 4.47 -13.04
C TRP A 299 -41.99 4.11 -11.73
N VAL A 300 -41.18 3.05 -11.76
CA VAL A 300 -40.44 2.56 -10.59
C VAL A 300 -38.95 2.89 -10.76
N TRP A 301 -38.30 3.19 -9.64
CA TRP A 301 -36.86 3.33 -9.59
C TRP A 301 -36.18 1.97 -9.44
N GLU A 302 -35.48 1.55 -10.48
CA GLU A 302 -34.64 0.36 -10.47
C GLU A 302 -33.30 0.67 -9.78
N GLN A 303 -32.93 -0.18 -8.82
CA GLN A 303 -31.66 -0.07 -8.11
C GLN A 303 -30.47 -0.36 -9.05
N PRO A 304 -29.32 0.32 -8.86
CA PRO A 304 -28.15 0.11 -9.69
C PRO A 304 -27.63 -1.33 -9.57
N THR A 305 -27.30 -1.92 -10.72
CA THR A 305 -26.63 -3.23 -10.77
C THR A 305 -25.14 -3.04 -10.59
N TYR A 306 -24.59 -3.50 -9.47
CA TYR A 306 -23.15 -3.43 -9.19
C TYR A 306 -22.34 -4.57 -9.80
N VAL A 307 -23.02 -5.69 -10.10
CA VAL A 307 -22.39 -6.91 -10.58
C VAL A 307 -23.34 -7.59 -11.55
N LYS A 308 -22.87 -7.93 -12.74
CA LYS A 308 -23.65 -8.70 -13.73
C LYS A 308 -22.82 -9.81 -14.34
N LEU A 309 -23.47 -10.85 -14.86
CA LEU A 309 -22.79 -11.82 -15.71
C LEU A 309 -22.63 -11.22 -17.11
N LYS A 310 -21.45 -11.40 -17.71
CA LYS A 310 -21.18 -11.04 -19.09
C LYS A 310 -20.52 -12.20 -19.78
N LYS A 311 -21.02 -12.56 -20.97
CA LYS A 311 -20.35 -13.47 -21.90
C LYS A 311 -19.39 -12.63 -22.75
N VAL A 312 -18.13 -13.03 -22.77
CA VAL A 312 -17.06 -12.37 -23.51
C VAL A 312 -16.51 -13.38 -24.53
N ILE A 313 -16.35 -12.94 -25.78
CA ILE A 313 -15.74 -13.75 -26.82
C ILE A 313 -14.25 -13.40 -26.88
N LEU A 314 -13.41 -14.40 -26.67
CA LEU A 314 -11.96 -14.27 -26.74
C LEU A 314 -11.49 -14.28 -28.21
N PRO A 315 -10.27 -13.80 -28.53
CA PRO A 315 -9.76 -13.81 -29.91
C PRO A 315 -9.69 -15.21 -30.54
N ASN A 316 -9.54 -16.25 -29.73
CA ASN A 316 -9.58 -17.65 -30.18
C ASN A 316 -11.02 -18.20 -30.34
N LYS A 317 -12.03 -17.33 -30.43
CA LYS A 317 -13.47 -17.64 -30.53
C LYS A 317 -14.06 -18.39 -29.33
N LYS A 318 -13.29 -18.71 -28.28
CA LYS A 318 -13.81 -19.30 -27.05
C LYS A 318 -14.66 -18.29 -26.29
N ARG A 319 -15.77 -18.76 -25.70
CA ARG A 319 -16.67 -17.94 -24.88
C ARG A 319 -16.30 -18.07 -23.41
N LEU A 320 -16.15 -16.94 -22.73
CA LEU A 320 -15.89 -16.87 -21.29
C LEU A 320 -17.05 -16.14 -20.61
N THR A 321 -17.67 -16.78 -19.62
CA THR A 321 -18.68 -16.13 -18.77
C THR A 321 -18.01 -15.61 -17.50
N VAL A 322 -18.13 -14.32 -17.23
CA VAL A 322 -17.54 -13.69 -16.04
C VAL A 322 -18.55 -12.84 -15.29
N LYS A 323 -18.31 -12.67 -13.98
CA LYS A 323 -18.95 -11.59 -13.21
C LYS A 323 -18.16 -10.31 -13.45
N VAL A 324 -18.82 -9.28 -13.93
CA VAL A 324 -18.22 -7.96 -14.16
C VAL A 324 -18.54 -7.01 -13.01
N GLY A 325 -17.61 -6.09 -12.71
CA GLY A 325 -17.69 -5.14 -11.60
C GLY A 325 -16.32 -4.81 -11.00
N THR A 326 -16.31 -3.87 -10.06
CA THR A 326 -15.11 -3.20 -9.49
C THR A 326 -14.96 -3.46 -7.98
N GLN A 327 -15.50 -4.57 -7.47
CA GLN A 327 -15.55 -4.80 -6.01
C GLN A 327 -14.21 -5.09 -5.32
N VAL A 328 -13.18 -5.55 -6.02
CA VAL A 328 -11.82 -5.73 -5.47
C VAL A 328 -11.14 -4.37 -5.32
N VAL A 329 -11.16 -3.53 -6.35
CA VAL A 329 -10.55 -2.19 -6.31
C VAL A 329 -11.30 -1.27 -5.33
N ASP A 330 -12.63 -1.32 -5.28
CA ASP A 330 -13.46 -0.65 -4.25
C ASP A 330 -12.98 -0.98 -2.83
N ARG A 331 -12.67 -2.26 -2.58
CA ARG A 331 -12.18 -2.71 -1.26
C ARG A 331 -10.75 -2.27 -1.01
N ALA A 332 -9.91 -2.20 -2.04
CA ALA A 332 -8.57 -1.63 -1.93
C ALA A 332 -8.66 -0.15 -1.53
N TRP A 333 -9.56 0.62 -2.15
CA TRP A 333 -9.80 2.01 -1.77
C TRP A 333 -10.30 2.17 -0.35
N LYS A 334 -11.29 1.36 0.06
CA LYS A 334 -11.76 1.37 1.45
C LYS A 334 -10.62 1.05 2.43
N PHE A 335 -9.78 0.08 2.09
CA PHE A 335 -8.62 -0.28 2.90
C PHE A 335 -7.65 0.90 3.01
N ILE A 336 -7.24 1.50 1.90
CA ILE A 336 -6.29 2.62 1.89
C ILE A 336 -6.86 3.82 2.66
N LYS A 337 -8.11 4.20 2.40
CA LYS A 337 -8.78 5.32 3.10
C LYS A 337 -8.80 5.13 4.61
N SER A 338 -9.01 3.91 5.10
CA SER A 338 -9.02 3.64 6.54
C SER A 338 -7.65 3.75 7.23
N ARG A 339 -6.53 3.80 6.47
CA ARG A 339 -5.17 4.06 6.99
C ARG A 339 -4.77 5.52 6.88
N LEU A 340 -5.53 6.30 6.12
CA LEU A 340 -5.30 7.72 5.98
C LEU A 340 -6.08 8.43 7.09
N THR A 341 -5.44 8.67 8.24
CA THR A 341 -5.86 9.75 9.12
C THR A 341 -5.55 11.05 8.41
N LEU A 342 -6.52 11.55 7.65
CA LEU A 342 -6.47 12.85 7.00
C LEU A 342 -6.78 13.90 8.07
N ASN A 343 -5.80 14.17 8.92
CA ASN A 343 -5.75 15.42 9.64
C ASN A 343 -5.50 16.56 8.64
N GLN A 344 -5.97 17.76 8.99
CA GLN A 344 -6.00 18.99 8.16
C GLN A 344 -4.64 19.42 7.55
N ASN A 345 -3.53 18.76 7.93
CA ASN A 345 -2.17 19.09 7.50
C ASN A 345 -1.66 18.25 6.31
N SER A 346 -2.39 17.23 5.85
CA SER A 346 -2.00 16.43 4.68
C SER A 346 -2.47 17.11 3.40
N LYS A 347 -1.77 18.15 2.96
CA LYS A 347 -2.13 18.93 1.76
C LYS A 347 -2.07 18.05 0.49
N VAL A 348 -3.02 18.23 -0.43
CA VAL A 348 -2.89 17.83 -1.85
C VAL A 348 -1.50 18.16 -2.36
N GLY A 349 -0.82 17.23 -3.03
CA GLY A 349 0.58 17.46 -3.45
C GLY A 349 1.64 16.92 -2.51
N SER A 350 1.35 16.82 -1.22
CA SER A 350 2.39 16.64 -0.21
C SER A 350 3.07 15.26 -0.27
N THR A 351 4.36 15.23 0.06
CA THR A 351 5.10 13.99 0.28
C THR A 351 4.46 13.15 1.39
N ALA A 352 3.79 13.79 2.36
CA ALA A 352 3.06 13.13 3.43
C ALA A 352 1.88 12.30 2.92
N ILE A 353 0.98 12.86 2.09
CA ILE A 353 -0.15 12.08 1.56
C ILE A 353 0.33 10.96 0.64
N VAL A 354 1.32 11.23 -0.21
CA VAL A 354 1.92 10.22 -1.10
C VAL A 354 2.54 9.08 -0.30
N SER A 355 3.35 9.37 0.72
CA SER A 355 3.98 8.34 1.54
C SER A 355 2.97 7.51 2.32
N LYS A 356 1.90 8.11 2.87
CA LYS A 356 0.83 7.37 3.53
C LYS A 356 0.05 6.47 2.55
N VAL A 357 -0.30 6.97 1.35
CA VAL A 357 -0.96 6.15 0.31
C VAL A 357 -0.08 4.96 -0.09
N ARG A 358 1.22 5.18 -0.29
CA ARG A 358 2.17 4.11 -0.62
C ARG A 358 2.41 3.14 0.54
N SER A 359 2.44 3.62 1.78
CA SER A 359 2.50 2.79 2.99
C SER A 359 1.28 1.87 3.09
N ALA A 360 0.08 2.40 2.85
CA ALA A 360 -1.14 1.61 2.81
C ALA A 360 -1.17 0.61 1.63
N GLN A 361 -0.58 0.96 0.49
CA GLN A 361 -0.40 0.03 -0.64
C GLN A 361 0.49 -1.15 -0.24
N PHE A 362 1.61 -0.89 0.46
CA PHE A 362 2.47 -1.95 0.99
C PHE A 362 1.72 -2.88 1.94
N GLU A 363 0.91 -2.34 2.84
CA GLU A 363 0.08 -3.15 3.73
C GLU A 363 -0.95 -3.98 2.96
N TYR A 364 -1.54 -3.41 1.91
CA TYR A 364 -2.51 -4.11 1.06
C TYR A 364 -1.87 -5.27 0.29
N TRP A 365 -0.67 -5.07 -0.28
CA TRP A 365 0.10 -6.12 -0.96
C TRP A 365 0.39 -7.30 -0.04
N ASN A 366 0.64 -7.02 1.23
CA ASN A 366 0.98 -8.01 2.23
C ASN A 366 -0.21 -8.44 3.09
N ARG A 367 -1.43 -8.15 2.64
CA ARG A 367 -2.63 -8.50 3.39
C ARG A 367 -2.73 -10.00 3.56
N GLY A 368 -2.90 -10.43 4.81
CA GLY A 368 -2.98 -11.85 5.14
C GLY A 368 -1.62 -12.50 5.39
N ARG A 369 -0.55 -11.70 5.50
CA ARG A 369 0.79 -12.11 5.90
C ARG A 369 1.17 -11.41 7.20
N ASP A 370 2.14 -11.96 7.92
CA ASP A 370 2.68 -11.33 9.11
C ASP A 370 3.44 -10.04 8.73
N MET A 371 2.91 -8.89 9.16
CA MET A 371 3.51 -7.60 8.83
C MET A 371 4.87 -7.39 9.52
N TRP A 372 5.15 -8.09 10.63
CA TRP A 372 6.45 -8.09 11.29
C TRP A 372 7.54 -8.63 10.36
N GLU A 373 7.35 -9.84 9.84
CA GLU A 373 8.27 -10.47 8.89
C GLU A 373 8.42 -9.65 7.61
N ARG A 374 7.31 -9.14 7.07
CA ARG A 374 7.34 -8.29 5.88
C ARG A 374 8.11 -6.99 6.09
N THR A 375 8.09 -6.46 7.32
CA THR A 375 8.90 -5.28 7.69
C THR A 375 10.37 -5.64 7.86
N GLY A 376 10.70 -6.85 8.31
CA GLY A 376 12.07 -7.39 8.31
C GLY A 376 12.67 -7.47 6.91
N GLU A 377 11.92 -8.02 5.95
CA GLU A 377 12.36 -8.04 4.55
C GLU A 377 12.54 -6.64 3.96
N LEU A 378 11.64 -5.71 4.29
CA LEU A 378 11.73 -4.30 3.90
C LEU A 378 13.00 -3.64 4.44
N LEU A 379 13.33 -3.86 5.71
CA LEU A 379 14.52 -3.30 6.35
C LEU A 379 15.80 -3.94 5.82
N THR A 380 15.82 -5.24 5.62
CA THR A 380 16.94 -5.95 4.98
C THR A 380 17.23 -5.37 3.59
N TRP A 381 16.19 -5.18 2.77
CA TRP A 381 16.32 -4.49 1.49
C TRP A 381 16.89 -3.08 1.66
N HIS A 382 16.32 -2.25 2.55
CA HIS A 382 16.75 -0.87 2.72
C HIS A 382 18.22 -0.77 3.16
N MET A 383 18.61 -1.55 4.17
CA MET A 383 19.98 -1.53 4.71
C MET A 383 20.99 -2.03 3.68
N SER A 384 20.64 -3.00 2.82
CA SER A 384 21.52 -3.44 1.74
C SER A 384 21.91 -2.30 0.79
N GLN A 385 21.04 -1.29 0.59
CA GLN A 385 21.32 -0.14 -0.27
C GLN A 385 22.24 0.91 0.40
N ILE A 386 22.35 0.87 1.74
CA ILE A 386 23.21 1.75 2.53
C ILE A 386 24.60 1.13 2.66
N MET A 387 24.65 -0.17 2.94
CA MET A 387 25.90 -0.87 3.30
C MET A 387 26.76 -1.31 2.13
N THR A 388 26.20 -1.29 0.91
CA THR A 388 26.93 -1.56 -0.34
C THR A 388 27.55 -0.31 -0.97
N LYS A 389 27.26 0.87 -0.41
CA LYS A 389 27.93 2.13 -0.71
C LYS A 389 29.05 2.36 0.30
#